data_AF-A0A6B2GCJ6-F1
#
_entry.id   AF-A0A6B2GCJ6-F1
#
_cell.length_a   1.000
_cell.length_b   1.000
_cell.length_c   1.000
_cell.angle_alpha   90.00
_cell.angle_beta   90.00
_cell.angle_gamma   90.00
#
_symmetry.space_group_name_H-M   'P 1'
#
loop_
_entity.id
_entity.type
_entity.pdbx_description
1 polymer ?
#
loop_
_entity_poly.entity_id
_entity_poly.type
_entity_poly.pdbx_seq_one_letter_code
_entity_poly.pdbx_strand_id
1 'polypeptide(L)'
;GEIKITKDGSVLLSEMQIQHPTASLISRVASAQDDITGDGTTSTVLLVGEMLRQAELLTVDGMHPSFIVSGFETARDESLKFLSKWAKKINVNDREMLKNVARTSLSTKVNADLVPILADVVVDAILCVK
;
A
#
# COMPACT_ATOMS: atom_id res chain seq x y z
N GLY A 1 -26.77 2.20 11.43
CA GLY A 1 -26.02 1.94 12.68
C GLY A 1 -25.48 0.54 12.62
N GLU A 2 -24.45 0.34 11.80
CA GLU A 2 -23.76 -0.93 11.62
C GLU A 2 -22.31 -0.72 12.10
N ILE A 3 -21.87 -1.48 13.09
CA ILE A 3 -20.51 -1.35 13.62
C ILE A 3 -19.60 -2.22 12.75
N LYS A 4 -18.73 -1.59 11.96
CA LYS A 4 -17.68 -2.27 11.19
C LYS A 4 -16.34 -2.14 11.93
N ILE A 5 -15.69 -3.28 12.16
CA ILE A 5 -14.35 -3.35 12.75
C ILE A 5 -13.42 -3.85 11.63
N THR A 6 -12.49 -3.00 11.21
CA THR A 6 -11.53 -3.33 10.15
C THR A 6 -10.15 -2.77 10.49
N LYS A 7 -9.11 -3.50 10.08
CA LYS A 7 -7.73 -3.02 10.06
C LYS A 7 -7.31 -2.51 8.67
N ASP A 8 -8.22 -2.55 7.69
CA ASP A 8 -7.94 -2.12 6.33
C ASP A 8 -8.14 -0.61 6.16
N GLY A 9 -7.11 0.09 5.70
CA GLY A 9 -7.13 1.53 5.49
C GLY A 9 -8.13 1.95 4.41
N SER A 10 -8.30 1.16 3.34
CA SER A 10 -9.24 1.46 2.23
C SER A 10 -10.68 1.46 2.72
N VAL A 11 -11.06 0.44 3.50
CA VAL A 11 -12.39 0.34 4.10
C VAL A 11 -12.62 1.47 5.11
N LEU A 12 -11.62 1.81 5.90
CA LEU A 12 -11.73 2.89 6.89
C LEU A 12 -11.97 4.25 6.19
N LEU A 13 -11.23 4.55 5.13
CA LEU A 13 -11.31 5.82 4.42
C LEU A 13 -12.56 5.99 3.54
N SER A 14 -13.18 4.90 3.12
CA SER A 14 -14.44 4.91 2.36
C SER A 14 -15.67 5.08 3.27
N GLU A 15 -15.60 4.58 4.50
CA GLU A 15 -16.66 4.71 5.51
C GLU A 15 -16.61 6.06 6.25
N MET A 16 -15.45 6.73 6.27
CA MET A 16 -15.31 8.06 6.86
C MET A 16 -15.96 9.14 6.00
N GLN A 17 -16.80 9.98 6.61
CA GLN A 17 -17.36 11.17 5.95
C GLN A 17 -16.31 12.29 5.86
N ILE A 18 -15.49 12.25 4.81
CA ILE A 18 -14.46 13.25 4.56
C ILE A 18 -15.05 14.47 3.82
N GLN A 19 -15.06 15.63 4.47
CA GLN A 19 -15.56 16.88 3.90
C GLN A 19 -14.47 17.66 3.14
N HIS A 20 -13.21 17.54 3.54
CA HIS A 20 -12.12 18.32 2.95
C HIS A 20 -11.71 17.78 1.57
N PRO A 21 -11.72 18.58 0.49
CA PRO A 21 -11.43 18.11 -0.86
C PRO A 21 -10.07 17.41 -1.00
N THR A 22 -9.02 17.96 -0.38
CA THR A 22 -7.68 17.34 -0.42
C THR A 22 -7.64 15.99 0.30
N ALA A 23 -8.38 15.84 1.40
CA ALA A 23 -8.44 14.56 2.11
C ALA A 23 -9.25 13.52 1.31
N SER A 24 -10.26 13.97 0.54
CA SER A 24 -10.97 13.11 -0.40
C SER A 24 -10.05 12.59 -1.52
N LEU A 25 -9.13 13.42 -2.02
CA LEU A 25 -8.11 12.97 -2.97
C LEU A 25 -7.20 11.90 -2.37
N ILE A 26 -6.76 12.05 -1.12
CA ILE A 26 -5.94 11.05 -0.42
C ILE A 26 -6.71 9.74 -0.24
N SER A 27 -7.99 9.81 0.13
CA SER A 27 -8.86 8.62 0.22
C SER A 27 -8.95 7.89 -1.11
N ARG A 28 -9.13 8.62 -2.22
CA ARG A 28 -9.15 8.03 -3.57
C ARG A 28 -7.82 7.38 -3.96
N VAL A 29 -6.68 7.92 -3.52
CA VAL A 29 -5.37 7.30 -3.75
C VAL A 29 -5.27 5.97 -2.99
N ALA A 30 -5.76 5.90 -1.75
CA ALA A 30 -5.79 4.66 -0.98
C ALA A 30 -6.69 3.60 -1.63
N SER A 31 -7.89 3.98 -2.12
CA SER A 31 -8.76 3.07 -2.86
C SER A 31 -8.14 2.60 -4.17
N ALA A 32 -7.48 3.49 -4.92
CA ALA A 32 -6.77 3.09 -6.15
C ALA A 32 -5.61 2.11 -5.87
N GLN A 33 -4.91 2.25 -4.74
CA GLN A 33 -3.89 1.29 -4.32
C GLN A 33 -4.52 -0.09 -4.03
N ASP A 34 -5.67 -0.10 -3.34
CA ASP A 34 -6.43 -1.32 -3.06
C ASP A 34 -6.87 -2.02 -4.34
N ASP A 35 -7.39 -1.27 -5.32
CA ASP A 35 -7.87 -1.81 -6.60
C ASP A 35 -6.73 -2.41 -7.46
N ILE A 36 -5.54 -1.81 -7.45
CA ILE A 36 -4.42 -2.24 -8.30
C ILE A 36 -3.60 -3.35 -7.65
N THR A 37 -3.24 -3.21 -6.37
CA THR A 37 -2.34 -4.16 -5.69
C THR A 37 -3.01 -4.95 -4.56
N GLY A 38 -4.12 -4.47 -4.00
CA GLY A 38 -4.82 -5.13 -2.89
C GLY A 38 -4.07 -5.13 -1.56
N ASP A 39 -2.98 -4.36 -1.44
CA ASP A 39 -2.18 -4.22 -0.23
C ASP A 39 -1.48 -2.85 -0.19
N GLY A 40 -1.05 -2.43 1.00
CA GLY A 40 -0.28 -1.20 1.20
C GLY A 40 -1.11 0.08 1.30
N THR A 41 -2.44 -0.02 1.37
CA THR A 41 -3.38 1.12 1.43
C THR A 41 -3.01 2.12 2.53
N THR A 42 -2.73 1.64 3.74
CA THR A 42 -2.28 2.46 4.88
C THR A 42 -0.90 3.09 4.64
N SER A 43 0.05 2.32 4.11
CA SER A 43 1.41 2.79 3.85
C SER A 43 1.43 3.91 2.81
N THR A 44 0.62 3.80 1.77
CA THR A 44 0.48 4.85 0.75
C THR A 44 -0.03 6.16 1.35
N VAL A 45 -1.02 6.10 2.24
CA VAL A 45 -1.54 7.31 2.91
C VAL A 45 -0.49 7.97 3.79
N LEU A 46 0.26 7.17 4.57
CA LEU A 46 1.35 7.68 5.41
C LEU A 46 2.46 8.31 4.56
N LEU A 47 2.81 7.69 3.44
CA LEU A 47 3.83 8.21 2.52
C LEU A 47 3.39 9.56 1.93
N VAL A 48 2.14 9.67 1.47
CA VAL A 48 1.60 10.94 0.95
C VAL A 48 1.61 12.03 2.03
N GLY A 49 1.23 11.69 3.26
CA GLY A 49 1.26 12.62 4.39
C GLY A 49 2.66 13.18 4.65
N GLU A 50 3.68 12.32 4.69
CA GLU A 50 5.06 12.75 4.90
C GLU A 50 5.62 13.53 3.70
N MET A 51 5.31 13.12 2.46
CA MET A 51 5.70 13.87 1.26
C MET A 51 5.14 15.29 1.24
N LEU A 52 3.87 15.46 1.65
CA LEU A 52 3.24 16.78 1.76
C LEU A 52 3.90 17.63 2.86
N ARG A 53 4.24 17.03 4.00
CA ARG A 53 4.96 17.72 5.09
C ARG A 53 6.33 18.22 4.63
N GLN A 54 7.07 17.41 3.88
CA GLN A 54 8.37 17.84 3.32
C GLN A 54 8.20 18.92 2.24
N ALA A 55 7.17 18.81 1.40
CA ALA A 55 6.86 19.82 0.40
C ALA A 55 6.49 21.17 1.03
N GLU A 56 5.78 21.17 2.15
CA GLU A 56 5.44 22.37 2.92
C GLU A 56 6.70 23.10 3.39
N LEU A 57 7.67 22.39 3.97
CA LEU A 57 8.95 22.97 4.42
C LEU A 57 9.70 23.65 3.26
N LEU A 58 9.82 22.98 2.11
CA LEU A 58 10.48 23.54 0.93
C LEU A 58 9.74 24.76 0.36
N THR A 59 8.41 24.76 0.44
CA THR A 59 7.60 25.89 0.00
C THR A 59 7.79 27.10 0.92
N VAL A 60 7.88 26.88 2.24
CA VAL A 60 8.19 27.94 3.23
C VAL A 60 9.57 28.54 3.00
N ASP A 61 10.55 27.75 2.58
CA ASP A 61 11.90 28.20 2.19
C ASP A 61 11.94 28.96 0.85
N GLY A 62 10.78 29.18 0.21
CA GLY A 62 10.64 29.98 -1.01
C GLY A 62 10.80 29.20 -2.31
N MET A 63 10.83 27.86 -2.26
CA MET A 63 10.91 27.03 -3.46
C MET A 63 9.56 27.04 -4.21
N HIS A 64 9.60 27.28 -5.52
CA HIS A 64 8.39 27.22 -6.34
C HIS A 64 7.88 25.77 -6.43
N PRO A 65 6.58 25.49 -6.20
CA PRO A 65 6.03 24.13 -6.16
C PRO A 65 6.35 23.27 -7.39
N SER A 66 6.46 23.87 -8.58
CA SER A 66 6.84 23.15 -9.80
C SER A 66 8.21 22.47 -9.71
N PHE A 67 9.18 23.07 -9.01
CA PHE A 67 10.49 22.44 -8.81
C PHE A 67 10.41 21.27 -7.83
N ILE A 68 9.58 21.38 -6.80
CA ILE A 68 9.33 20.30 -5.84
C ILE A 68 8.72 19.10 -6.55
N VAL A 69 7.70 19.32 -7.39
CA VAL A 69 7.06 18.27 -8.19
C VAL A 69 8.06 17.59 -9.12
N SER A 70 8.85 18.37 -9.88
CA SER A 70 9.87 17.81 -10.78
C SER A 70 10.94 17.01 -10.03
N GLY A 71 11.32 17.46 -8.82
CA GLY A 71 12.20 16.73 -7.92
C GLY A 71 11.62 15.39 -7.49
N PHE A 72 10.34 15.34 -7.11
CA PHE A 72 9.66 14.10 -6.75
C PHE A 72 9.50 13.14 -7.93
N GLU A 73 9.23 13.63 -9.14
CA GLU A 73 9.17 12.78 -10.34
C GLU A 73 10.53 12.13 -10.63
N THR A 74 11.61 12.90 -10.53
CA THR A 74 12.98 12.38 -10.71
C THR A 74 13.32 11.35 -9.62
N ALA A 75 12.97 11.64 -8.36
CA ALA A 75 13.20 10.74 -7.25
C ALA A 75 12.40 9.42 -7.37
N ARG A 76 11.15 9.50 -7.87
CA ARG A 76 10.32 8.33 -8.17
C ARG A 76 11.01 7.43 -9.19
N ASP A 77 11.48 8.00 -10.30
CA ASP A 77 12.07 7.22 -11.40
C ASP A 77 13.34 6.50 -10.97
N GLU A 78 14.21 7.16 -10.21
CA GLU A 78 15.40 6.53 -9.62
C GLU A 78 15.05 5.47 -8.57
N SER A 79 14.02 5.72 -7.75
CA SER A 79 13.53 4.74 -6.77
C SER A 79 13.01 3.48 -7.45
N LEU A 80 12.25 3.62 -8.55
CA LEU A 80 11.75 2.48 -9.33
C LEU A 80 12.88 1.68 -9.99
N LYS A 81 13.91 2.35 -10.52
CA LYS A 81 15.11 1.68 -11.05
C LYS A 81 15.82 0.89 -9.95
N PHE A 82 15.99 1.49 -8.77
CA PHE A 82 16.61 0.82 -7.62
C PHE A 82 15.81 -0.40 -7.17
N LEU A 83 14.49 -0.26 -6.99
CA LEU A 83 13.60 -1.37 -6.61
C LEU A 83 13.63 -2.49 -7.65
N SER A 84 13.64 -2.17 -8.94
CA SER A 84 13.70 -3.16 -10.02
C SER A 84 15.02 -3.94 -10.02
N LYS A 85 16.14 -3.29 -9.69
CA LYS A 85 17.45 -3.94 -9.55
C LYS A 85 17.51 -4.85 -8.32
N TRP A 86 16.83 -4.49 -7.25
CA TRP A 86 16.84 -5.23 -6.00
C TRP A 86 15.78 -6.35 -5.93
N ALA A 87 14.74 -6.23 -6.76
CA ALA A 87 13.66 -7.21 -6.86
C ALA A 87 14.21 -8.58 -7.26
N LYS A 88 13.86 -9.61 -6.48
CA LYS A 88 14.18 -11.01 -6.80
C LYS A 88 12.98 -11.62 -7.51
N LYS A 89 13.21 -12.16 -8.73
CA LYS A 89 12.19 -12.91 -9.44
C LYS A 89 11.90 -14.19 -8.67
N ILE A 90 10.61 -14.43 -8.43
CA ILE A 90 10.11 -15.61 -7.73
C ILE A 90 9.54 -16.58 -8.76
N ASN A 91 9.75 -17.88 -8.54
CA ASN A 91 9.08 -18.89 -9.33
C ASN A 91 7.66 -19.08 -8.76
N VAL A 92 6.64 -18.87 -9.58
CA VAL A 92 5.22 -19.03 -9.19
C VAL A 92 4.87 -20.47 -8.79
N ASN A 93 5.71 -21.45 -9.14
CA ASN A 93 5.53 -22.83 -8.70
C ASN A 93 6.21 -23.12 -7.34
N ASP A 94 6.97 -22.17 -6.78
CA ASP A 94 7.59 -22.32 -5.46
C ASP A 94 6.55 -22.08 -4.37
N ARG A 95 5.90 -23.17 -3.95
CA ARG A 95 4.85 -23.15 -2.94
C ARG A 95 5.33 -22.57 -1.61
N GLU A 96 6.54 -22.88 -1.16
CA GLU A 96 7.04 -22.38 0.12
C GLU A 96 7.30 -20.88 0.09
N MET A 97 7.79 -20.36 -1.03
CA MET A 97 7.93 -18.92 -1.22
C MET A 97 6.58 -18.20 -1.20
N LEU A 98 5.56 -18.73 -1.90
CA LEU A 98 4.21 -18.18 -1.89
C LEU A 98 3.57 -18.19 -0.50
N LYS A 99 3.77 -19.27 0.27
CA LYS A 99 3.30 -19.32 1.67
C LYS A 99 3.95 -18.27 2.54
N ASN A 100 5.25 -18.04 2.39
CA ASN A 100 5.94 -17.01 3.17
C ASN A 100 5.38 -15.62 2.86
N VAL A 101 5.09 -15.33 1.59
CA VAL A 101 4.41 -14.08 1.19
C VAL A 101 3.02 -13.98 1.84
N ALA A 102 2.20 -15.02 1.70
CA ALA A 102 0.85 -15.03 2.30
C ALA A 102 0.88 -14.87 3.83
N ARG A 103 1.82 -15.55 4.52
CA ARG A 103 2.02 -15.43 5.97
C ARG A 103 2.35 -13.99 6.37
N THR A 104 3.25 -13.31 5.66
CA THR A 104 3.63 -11.94 6.00
C THR A 104 2.45 -10.97 5.93
N SER A 105 1.60 -11.10 4.90
CA SER A 105 0.41 -10.24 4.76
C SER A 105 -0.66 -10.57 5.82
N LEU A 106 -0.95 -11.85 6.05
CA LEU A 106 -1.99 -12.30 6.98
C LEU A 106 -1.65 -12.03 8.46
N SER A 107 -0.37 -12.08 8.83
CA SER A 107 0.08 -11.96 10.22
C SER A 107 -0.35 -10.67 10.92
N THR A 108 -0.63 -9.61 10.16
CA THR A 108 -1.09 -8.32 10.71
C THR A 108 -2.61 -8.25 10.91
N LYS A 109 -3.37 -9.10 10.20
CA LYS A 109 -4.83 -9.03 10.08
C LYS A 109 -5.57 -10.10 10.90
N VAL A 110 -5.01 -11.31 11.05
CA VAL A 110 -5.68 -12.44 11.73
C VAL A 110 -4.91 -12.92 12.97
N ASN A 111 -5.55 -13.81 13.76
CA ASN A 111 -4.89 -14.44 14.90
C ASN A 111 -3.70 -15.31 14.43
N ALA A 112 -2.58 -15.24 15.15
CA ALA A 112 -1.33 -15.93 14.82
C ALA A 112 -1.51 -17.43 14.60
N ASP A 113 -2.39 -18.08 15.37
CA ASP A 113 -2.66 -19.51 15.26
C ASP A 113 -3.35 -19.90 13.93
N LEU A 114 -4.09 -18.96 13.32
CA LEU A 114 -4.81 -19.17 12.07
C LEU A 114 -3.96 -18.85 10.83
N VAL A 115 -2.87 -18.09 10.99
CA VAL A 115 -2.00 -17.66 9.88
C VAL A 115 -1.46 -18.85 9.07
N PRO A 116 -0.93 -19.94 9.67
CA PRO A 116 -0.38 -21.06 8.90
C PRO A 116 -1.46 -21.77 8.07
N ILE A 117 -2.63 -21.99 8.67
CA ILE A 117 -3.77 -22.68 8.04
C ILE A 117 -4.28 -21.85 6.86
N LEU A 118 -4.52 -20.56 7.06
CA LEU A 118 -5.02 -19.67 6.01
C LEU A 118 -3.99 -19.48 4.88
N ALA A 119 -2.70 -19.40 5.21
CA ALA A 119 -1.65 -19.30 4.18
C ALA A 119 -1.61 -20.53 3.28
N ASP A 120 -1.74 -21.75 3.83
CA ASP A 120 -1.79 -22.97 3.04
C ASP A 120 -3.02 -22.98 2.12
N VAL A 121 -4.21 -22.64 2.64
CA VAL A 121 -5.46 -22.61 1.86
C VAL A 121 -5.40 -21.57 0.73
N VAL A 122 -4.88 -20.37 1.00
CA VAL A 122 -4.76 -19.31 -0.03
C VAL A 122 -3.82 -19.73 -1.15
N VAL A 123 -2.68 -20.32 -0.81
CA VAL A 123 -1.71 -20.78 -1.82
C VAL A 123 -2.29 -21.91 -2.66
N ASP A 124 -2.97 -22.87 -2.03
CA ASP A 124 -3.60 -23.98 -2.75
C ASP A 124 -4.75 -23.49 -3.66
N ALA A 125 -5.52 -22.50 -3.22
CA ALA A 125 -6.56 -21.88 -4.04
C ALA A 125 -5.99 -21.17 -5.28
N ILE A 126 -4.89 -20.43 -5.13
CA ILE A 126 -4.21 -19.74 -6.24
C ILE A 126 -3.63 -20.75 -7.24
N LEU A 127 -3.01 -21.84 -6.76
CA LEU A 127 -2.43 -22.87 -7.62
C LEU A 127 -3.47 -23.71 -8.37
N CYS A 128 -4.71 -23.78 -7.87
CA CYS A 128 -5.83 -24.45 -8.53
C CYS A 128 -6.40 -23.64 -9.71
N VAL A 129 -6.27 -22.31 -9.70
CA VAL A 129 -6.75 -21.45 -10.79
C VAL A 129 -5.63 -21.33 -11.84
N LYS A 130 -5.81 -22.02 -12.97
CA LYS A 130 -4.97 -21.90 -14.16
C LYS A 130 -5.68 -21.12 -15.26
#